data_AF-A0A450U3M9-F1
#
_entry.id   AF-A0A450U3M9-F1
#
_cell.length_a   1.000
_cell.length_b   1.000
_cell.length_c   1.000
_cell.angle_alpha   90.00
_cell.angle_beta   90.00
_cell.angle_gamma   90.00
#
_symmetry.space_group_name_H-M   'P 1'
#
loop_
_entity.id
_entity.type
_entity.pdbx_description
1 polymer ?
#
loop_
_entity_poly.entity_id
_entity_poly.type
_entity_poly.pdbx_seq_one_letter_code
_entity_poly.pdbx_strand_id
1 'polypeptide(L)'
;MRPLCEFVEQKYFKVFSNRDYAHVNELTVKTAFLTLLFNDTLYIMESETEVQRGHTDLSMIVRPDMRQYRVLDILIEFKFVSLKETGVDGKALEEMDSEVLRALPAVRKKQREAEEGLARYREKLHGKFGDVLRLHGFTVVAVGFERVVFSASECRE
;
A
#
# COMPACT_ATOMS: atom_id res chain seq x y z
N MET A 1 1.55 0.24 10.20
CA MET A 1 2.14 0.36 8.85
C MET A 1 3.66 0.47 8.89
N ARG A 2 4.26 1.48 9.55
CA ARG A 2 5.72 1.68 9.59
C ARG A 2 6.59 0.41 9.73
N PRO A 3 6.39 -0.48 10.73
CA PRO A 3 7.27 -1.63 10.89
C PRO A 3 7.20 -2.62 9.72
N LEU A 4 6.04 -2.72 9.07
CA LEU A 4 5.85 -3.55 7.89
C LEU A 4 6.60 -2.97 6.68
N CYS A 5 6.50 -1.66 6.45
CA CYS A 5 7.24 -0.99 5.37
C CYS A 5 8.75 -1.10 5.58
N GLU A 6 9.23 -0.88 6.81
CA GLU A 6 10.65 -1.04 7.17
C GLU A 6 11.12 -2.47 6.97
N PHE A 7 10.32 -3.46 7.37
CA PHE A 7 10.64 -4.87 7.14
C PHE A 7 10.70 -5.19 5.64
N VAL A 8 9.73 -4.73 4.84
CA VAL A 8 9.73 -4.95 3.39
C VAL A 8 10.95 -4.31 2.74
N GLU A 9 11.24 -3.04 3.07
CA GLU A 9 12.38 -2.27 2.56
C GLU A 9 13.72 -2.93 2.93
N GLN A 10 13.91 -3.29 4.20
CA GLN A 10 15.20 -3.74 4.71
C GLN A 10 15.47 -5.24 4.54
N LYS A 11 14.44 -6.05 4.35
CA LYS A 11 14.56 -7.52 4.29
C LYS A 11 14.08 -8.09 2.97
N TYR A 12 12.80 -7.92 2.63
CA TYR A 12 12.24 -8.54 1.43
C TYR A 12 12.85 -7.95 0.15
N PHE A 13 12.88 -6.63 0.07
CA PHE A 13 13.33 -5.93 -1.14
C PHE A 13 14.83 -6.08 -1.40
N LYS A 14 15.64 -6.22 -0.34
CA LYS A 14 17.10 -6.45 -0.45
C LYS A 14 17.47 -7.81 -1.08
N VAL A 15 16.55 -8.75 -1.20
CA VAL A 15 16.79 -10.05 -1.85
C VAL A 15 16.72 -9.93 -3.38
N PHE A 16 15.98 -8.95 -3.91
CA PHE A 16 15.88 -8.76 -5.36
C PHE A 16 17.18 -8.19 -5.94
N SER A 17 17.48 -8.63 -7.16
CA SER A 17 18.65 -8.22 -7.93
C SER A 17 18.31 -7.17 -8.98
N ASN A 18 19.34 -6.55 -9.56
CA ASN A 18 19.19 -5.61 -10.67
C ASN A 18 18.45 -6.22 -11.90
N ARG A 19 18.43 -7.56 -12.05
CA ARG A 19 17.66 -8.20 -13.13
C ARG A 19 16.16 -8.17 -12.85
N ASP A 20 15.76 -8.25 -11.60
CA ASP A 20 14.37 -8.28 -11.19
C ASP A 20 13.69 -6.90 -11.42
N TYR A 21 14.48 -5.82 -11.46
CA TYR A 21 14.00 -4.49 -11.83
C TYR A 21 13.40 -4.41 -13.23
N ALA A 22 13.76 -5.30 -14.16
CA ALA A 22 13.17 -5.30 -15.50
C ALA A 22 11.68 -5.69 -15.47
N HIS A 23 11.23 -6.36 -14.40
CA HIS A 23 9.89 -6.95 -14.31
C HIS A 23 9.10 -6.49 -13.08
N VAL A 24 9.73 -5.73 -12.18
CA VAL A 24 9.05 -5.17 -11.01
C VAL A 24 7.97 -4.17 -11.41
N ASN A 25 6.83 -4.25 -10.74
CA ASN A 25 5.73 -3.31 -10.87
C ASN A 25 4.88 -3.29 -9.59
N GLU A 26 3.75 -2.61 -9.65
CA GLU A 26 2.77 -2.50 -8.55
C GLU A 26 2.28 -3.86 -8.05
N LEU A 27 2.11 -4.85 -8.93
CA LEU A 27 1.70 -6.21 -8.55
C LEU A 27 2.76 -6.89 -7.68
N THR A 28 4.05 -6.72 -7.97
CA THR A 28 5.13 -7.28 -7.14
C THR A 28 5.07 -6.74 -5.70
N VAL A 29 4.87 -5.43 -5.55
CA VAL A 29 4.73 -4.78 -4.25
C VAL A 29 3.50 -5.32 -3.53
N LYS A 30 2.35 -5.34 -4.22
CA LYS A 30 1.09 -5.88 -3.70
C LYS A 30 1.23 -7.32 -3.22
N THR A 31 1.87 -8.19 -4.00
CA THR A 31 2.10 -9.59 -3.63
C THR A 31 3.00 -9.70 -2.40
N ALA A 32 4.08 -8.93 -2.31
CA ALA A 32 4.95 -8.94 -1.13
C ALA A 32 4.18 -8.61 0.16
N PHE A 33 3.40 -7.52 0.15
CA PHE A 33 2.57 -7.15 1.30
C PHE A 33 1.46 -8.17 1.58
N LEU A 34 0.79 -8.69 0.55
CA LEU A 34 -0.26 -9.70 0.71
C LEU A 34 0.26 -10.94 1.44
N THR A 35 1.43 -11.47 1.05
CA THR A 35 2.01 -12.66 1.71
C THR A 35 2.32 -12.45 3.19
N LEU A 36 2.64 -11.21 3.58
CA LEU A 36 2.95 -10.85 4.96
C LEU A 36 1.70 -10.56 5.80
N LEU A 37 0.64 -10.08 5.15
CA LEU A 37 -0.61 -9.67 5.80
C LEU A 37 -1.71 -10.72 5.75
N PHE A 38 -1.52 -11.82 5.00
CA PHE A 38 -2.56 -12.81 4.78
C PHE A 38 -3.07 -13.40 6.10
N ASN A 39 -4.35 -13.18 6.38
CA ASN A 39 -5.02 -13.67 7.57
C ASN A 39 -6.53 -13.82 7.33
N ASP A 40 -6.93 -14.96 6.78
CA ASP A 40 -8.34 -15.34 6.52
C ASP A 40 -9.12 -15.75 7.78
N THR A 41 -8.42 -15.93 8.89
CA THR A 41 -9.04 -16.20 10.20
C THR A 41 -9.74 -14.95 10.73
N LEU A 42 -9.10 -13.78 10.64
CA LEU A 42 -9.66 -12.51 11.11
C LEU A 42 -10.37 -11.72 10.01
N TYR A 43 -9.89 -11.82 8.77
CA TYR A 43 -10.28 -10.93 7.69
C TYR A 43 -10.93 -11.65 6.52
N ILE A 44 -11.95 -11.02 5.94
CA ILE A 44 -12.32 -11.18 4.55
C ILE A 44 -11.34 -10.29 3.78
N MET A 45 -10.39 -10.92 3.10
CA MET A 45 -9.42 -10.20 2.28
C MET A 45 -9.82 -10.24 0.82
N GLU A 46 -9.81 -9.08 0.17
CA GLU A 46 -10.08 -8.98 -1.26
C GLU A 46 -8.97 -8.19 -1.95
N SER A 47 -8.45 -8.75 -3.04
CA SER A 47 -7.54 -8.09 -3.97
C SER A 47 -8.18 -8.10 -5.36
N GLU A 48 -9.07 -7.14 -5.61
CA GLU A 48 -10.01 -7.08 -6.75
C GLU A 48 -10.99 -8.28 -6.93
N THR A 49 -12.23 -7.94 -7.28
CA THR A 49 -13.25 -8.81 -7.88
C THR A 49 -13.80 -8.11 -9.14
N GLU A 50 -13.93 -8.84 -10.25
CA GLU A 50 -14.09 -8.42 -11.66
C GLU A 50 -15.23 -7.45 -12.05
N VAL A 51 -15.97 -6.80 -11.13
CA VAL A 51 -17.28 -6.24 -11.52
C VAL A 51 -17.33 -4.72 -11.71
N GLN A 52 -16.50 -3.88 -11.08
CA GLN A 52 -16.64 -2.41 -11.22
C GLN A 52 -15.35 -1.58 -11.03
N ARG A 53 -14.42 -1.71 -12.00
CA ARG A 53 -13.36 -0.76 -12.44
C ARG A 53 -13.04 0.44 -11.53
N GLY A 54 -12.68 0.19 -10.29
CA GLY A 54 -12.30 1.21 -9.32
C GLY A 54 -12.17 0.57 -7.95
N HIS A 55 -11.11 -0.21 -7.76
CA HIS A 55 -10.84 -0.96 -6.55
C HIS A 55 -9.56 -0.43 -5.88
N THR A 56 -9.41 -0.67 -4.57
CA THR A 56 -8.09 -0.58 -3.94
C THR A 56 -7.34 -1.86 -4.21
N ASP A 57 -6.03 -1.79 -4.02
CA ASP A 57 -5.23 -2.98 -4.17
C ASP A 57 -5.50 -4.07 -3.14
N LEU A 58 -5.63 -3.70 -1.86
CA LEU A 58 -5.88 -4.67 -0.79
C LEU A 58 -6.89 -4.13 0.22
N SER A 59 -7.97 -4.88 0.42
CA SER A 59 -8.90 -4.69 1.54
C SER A 59 -8.79 -5.84 2.52
N MET A 60 -8.80 -5.52 3.81
CA MET A 60 -8.86 -6.48 4.91
C MET A 60 -10.03 -6.08 5.80
N ILE A 61 -11.19 -6.69 5.57
CA ILE A 61 -12.43 -6.39 6.29
C ILE A 61 -12.65 -7.42 7.38
N VAL A 62 -12.79 -6.99 8.62
CA VAL A 62 -12.94 -7.91 9.75
C VAL A 62 -14.22 -8.72 9.58
N ARG A 63 -14.11 -10.04 9.72
CA ARG A 63 -15.27 -10.92 9.58
C ARG A 63 -16.35 -10.58 10.64
N PRO A 64 -17.65 -10.72 10.33
CA PRO A 64 -18.73 -10.36 11.26
C PRO A 64 -18.63 -11.03 12.64
N ASP A 65 -18.25 -12.32 12.67
CA ASP A 65 -18.05 -13.13 13.88
C ASP A 65 -16.82 -12.71 14.71
N MET A 66 -15.86 -12.02 14.08
CA MET A 66 -14.62 -11.55 14.69
C MET A 66 -14.67 -10.11 15.18
N ARG A 67 -15.79 -9.39 14.97
CA ARG A 67 -15.95 -7.97 15.36
C ARG A 67 -15.78 -7.73 16.87
N GLN A 68 -16.01 -8.75 17.70
CA GLN A 68 -15.81 -8.70 19.15
C GLN A 68 -14.36 -8.34 19.55
N TYR A 69 -13.36 -8.68 18.73
CA TYR A 69 -11.95 -8.42 19.02
C TYR A 69 -11.52 -6.97 18.76
N ARG A 70 -12.44 -6.10 18.33
CA ARG A 70 -12.22 -4.67 18.13
C ARG A 70 -11.05 -4.30 17.19
N VAL A 71 -10.59 -5.23 16.37
CA VAL A 71 -9.57 -5.01 15.33
C VAL A 71 -10.06 -4.06 14.24
N LEU A 72 -9.12 -3.44 13.53
CA LEU A 72 -9.38 -2.44 12.50
C LEU A 72 -9.67 -3.10 11.14
N ASP A 73 -10.53 -2.48 10.35
CA ASP A 73 -10.61 -2.74 8.91
C ASP A 73 -9.51 -1.95 8.21
N ILE A 74 -8.84 -2.55 7.22
CA ILE A 74 -7.68 -1.94 6.59
C ILE A 74 -7.89 -1.85 5.08
N LEU A 75 -7.57 -0.69 4.51
CA LEU A 75 -7.39 -0.50 3.08
C LEU A 75 -5.94 -0.11 2.80
N ILE A 76 -5.37 -0.72 1.78
CA ILE A 76 -4.03 -0.36 1.30
C ILE A 76 -4.10 -0.18 -0.21
N GLU A 77 -3.63 0.97 -0.66
CA GLU A 77 -3.39 1.29 -2.06
C GLU A 77 -1.89 1.27 -2.33
N PHE A 78 -1.44 0.45 -3.27
CA PHE A 78 -0.04 0.36 -3.64
C PHE A 78 0.24 1.19 -4.88
N LYS A 79 1.43 1.76 -4.95
CA LYS A 79 1.99 2.32 -6.18
C LYS A 79 3.45 1.95 -6.27
N PHE A 80 3.96 1.98 -7.49
CA PHE A 80 5.35 1.75 -7.78
C PHE A 80 5.93 2.92 -8.58
N VAL A 81 7.15 3.32 -8.23
CA VAL A 81 7.98 4.29 -8.95
C VAL A 81 9.29 3.59 -9.28
N SER A 82 9.61 3.49 -10.57
CA SER A 82 10.90 2.94 -11.01
C SER A 82 12.04 3.94 -10.78
N LEU A 83 13.28 3.45 -10.67
CA LEU A 83 14.48 4.29 -10.62
C LEU A 83 14.54 5.28 -11.78
N LYS A 84 14.18 4.82 -12.98
CA LYS A 84 14.13 5.65 -14.19
C LYS A 84 13.18 6.83 -14.05
N GLU A 85 12.03 6.65 -13.41
CA GLU A 85 11.06 7.73 -13.16
C GLU A 85 11.55 8.72 -12.11
N THR A 86 12.37 8.29 -11.16
CA THR A 86 13.01 9.21 -10.20
C THR A 86 14.12 10.02 -10.81
N GLY A 87 14.83 9.48 -11.81
CA GLY A 87 16.05 10.06 -12.37
C GLY A 87 17.27 9.99 -11.42
N VAL A 88 17.15 9.24 -10.32
CA VAL A 88 18.16 9.07 -9.27
C VAL A 88 18.62 7.62 -9.26
N ASP A 89 19.91 7.38 -9.02
CA ASP A 89 20.42 6.02 -8.83
C ASP A 89 19.99 5.42 -7.47
N GLY A 90 20.01 4.09 -7.38
CA GLY A 90 19.54 3.39 -6.18
C GLY A 90 20.34 3.72 -4.92
N LYS A 91 21.66 3.89 -5.01
CA LYS A 91 22.49 4.19 -3.83
C LYS A 91 22.14 5.56 -3.24
N ALA A 92 21.96 6.56 -4.11
CA ALA A 92 21.54 7.88 -3.68
C ALA A 92 20.14 7.85 -3.03
N LEU A 93 19.20 7.03 -3.53
CA LEU A 93 17.88 6.87 -2.91
C LEU A 93 17.93 6.22 -1.53
N GLU A 94 18.84 5.28 -1.30
CA GLU A 94 19.02 4.64 0.01
C GLU A 94 19.47 5.63 1.09
N GLU A 95 20.33 6.58 0.71
CA GLU A 95 20.88 7.60 1.62
C GLU A 95 19.97 8.85 1.77
N MET A 96 18.97 9.01 0.89
CA MET A 96 18.07 10.16 0.93
C MET A 96 17.22 10.22 2.22
N ASP A 97 17.07 11.42 2.76
CA ASP A 97 16.12 11.65 3.84
C ASP A 97 14.67 11.38 3.38
N SER A 98 13.81 10.97 4.33
CA SER A 98 12.41 10.64 4.04
C SER A 98 11.62 11.82 3.47
N GLU A 99 11.87 13.05 3.93
CA GLU A 99 11.19 14.24 3.42
C GLU A 99 11.61 14.56 1.98
N VAL A 100 12.91 14.42 1.69
CA VAL A 100 13.45 14.61 0.33
C VAL A 100 12.88 13.55 -0.63
N LEU A 101 12.86 12.29 -0.21
CA LEU A 101 12.27 11.19 -0.99
C LEU A 101 10.79 11.45 -1.29
N ARG A 102 10.02 11.88 -0.29
CA ARG A 102 8.60 12.25 -0.45
C ARG A 102 8.41 13.45 -1.36
N ALA A 103 9.38 14.35 -1.45
CA ALA A 103 9.32 15.54 -2.29
C ALA A 103 9.58 15.26 -3.78
N LEU A 104 10.15 14.09 -4.13
CA LEU A 104 10.41 13.73 -5.52
C LEU A 104 9.12 13.81 -6.37
N PRO A 105 9.15 14.46 -7.55
CA PRO A 105 7.94 14.65 -8.36
C PRO A 105 7.21 13.35 -8.71
N ALA A 106 7.96 12.28 -9.04
CA ALA A 106 7.39 10.97 -9.36
C ALA A 106 6.69 10.34 -8.15
N VAL A 107 7.32 10.43 -6.96
CA VAL A 107 6.75 9.93 -5.70
C VAL A 107 5.50 10.73 -5.33
N ARG A 108 5.54 12.06 -5.35
CA ARG A 108 4.36 12.92 -5.08
C ARG A 108 3.21 12.67 -6.04
N LYS A 109 3.50 12.39 -7.31
CA LYS A 109 2.47 12.05 -8.29
C LYS A 109 1.79 10.74 -7.92
N LYS A 110 2.57 9.67 -7.69
CA LYS A 110 2.02 8.37 -7.28
C LYS A 110 1.30 8.40 -5.94
N GLN A 111 1.83 9.16 -4.99
CA GLN A 111 1.21 9.39 -3.69
C GLN A 111 -0.22 9.98 -3.84
N ARG A 112 -0.39 11.01 -4.69
CA ARG A 112 -1.71 11.58 -4.99
C ARG A 112 -2.65 10.61 -5.70
N GLU A 113 -2.14 9.89 -6.71
CA GLU A 113 -2.91 8.85 -7.40
C GLU A 113 -3.42 7.78 -6.41
N ALA A 114 -2.58 7.39 -5.44
CA ALA A 114 -2.95 6.43 -4.40
C ALA A 114 -4.02 7.00 -3.45
N GLU A 115 -3.87 8.25 -3.02
CA GLU A 115 -4.83 8.92 -2.13
C GLU A 115 -6.20 9.06 -2.79
N GLU A 116 -6.25 9.41 -4.08
CA GLU A 116 -7.48 9.46 -4.87
C GLU A 116 -8.14 8.08 -5.02
N GLY A 117 -7.35 7.04 -5.30
CA GLY A 117 -7.83 5.65 -5.38
C GLY A 117 -8.43 5.18 -4.06
N LEU A 118 -7.72 5.43 -2.97
CA LEU A 118 -8.13 5.09 -1.61
C LEU A 118 -9.42 5.80 -1.19
N ALA A 119 -9.56 7.09 -1.52
CA ALA A 119 -10.76 7.87 -1.24
C ALA A 119 -12.00 7.31 -1.96
N ARG A 120 -11.89 7.02 -3.26
CA ARG A 120 -13.00 6.44 -4.05
C ARG A 120 -13.49 5.12 -3.48
N TYR A 121 -12.59 4.23 -3.05
CA TYR A 121 -13.01 2.95 -2.52
C TYR A 121 -13.53 3.03 -1.08
N ARG A 122 -12.97 3.93 -0.27
CA ARG A 122 -13.51 4.23 1.07
C ARG A 122 -14.99 4.61 0.99
N GLU A 123 -15.40 5.42 0.02
CA GLU A 123 -16.81 5.78 -0.19
C GLU A 123 -17.66 4.55 -0.56
N LYS A 124 -17.16 3.68 -1.45
CA LYS A 124 -17.85 2.43 -1.82
C LYS A 124 -18.06 1.50 -0.62
N LEU A 125 -17.05 1.37 0.24
CA LEU A 125 -17.16 0.53 1.44
C LEU A 125 -18.12 1.11 2.49
N HIS A 126 -18.09 2.43 2.71
CA HIS A 126 -19.08 3.07 3.57
C HIS A 126 -20.49 2.86 3.04
N GLY A 127 -20.71 2.95 1.72
CA GLY A 127 -22.01 2.67 1.11
C GLY A 127 -22.49 1.21 1.32
N LYS A 128 -21.57 0.24 1.40
CA LYS A 128 -21.90 -1.19 1.56
C LYS A 128 -22.07 -1.62 3.01
N PHE A 129 -21.25 -1.09 3.92
CA PHE A 129 -21.14 -1.58 5.30
C PHE A 129 -21.55 -0.54 6.36
N GLY A 130 -21.75 0.72 5.98
CA GLY A 130 -22.09 1.81 6.89
C GLY A 130 -21.04 2.03 7.98
N ASP A 131 -21.51 2.52 9.13
CA ASP A 131 -20.67 2.92 10.27
C ASP A 131 -20.10 1.73 11.07
N VAL A 132 -20.36 0.49 10.64
CA VAL A 132 -19.82 -0.72 11.28
C VAL A 132 -18.31 -0.84 11.03
N LEU A 133 -17.80 -0.24 9.95
CA LEU A 133 -16.39 -0.31 9.59
C LEU A 133 -15.53 0.62 10.47
N ARG A 134 -14.41 0.07 10.96
CA ARG A 134 -13.34 0.82 11.63
C ARG A 134 -12.20 1.03 10.65
N LEU A 135 -12.51 1.69 9.54
CA LEU A 135 -11.72 1.69 8.32
C LEU A 135 -10.48 2.58 8.42
N HIS A 136 -9.29 2.00 8.40
CA HIS A 136 -8.02 2.74 8.29
C HIS A 136 -7.45 2.55 6.89
N GLY A 137 -7.19 3.67 6.21
CA GLY A 137 -6.61 3.65 4.89
C GLY A 137 -5.12 3.96 4.93
N PHE A 138 -4.37 3.27 4.08
CA PHE A 138 -2.96 3.53 3.87
C PHE A 138 -2.66 3.61 2.38
N THR A 139 -1.68 4.43 2.04
CA THR A 139 -1.03 4.37 0.75
C THR A 139 0.40 3.89 0.94
N VAL A 140 0.90 3.12 -0.01
CA VAL A 140 2.27 2.59 0.00
C VAL A 140 2.86 2.79 -1.39
N VAL A 141 3.91 3.59 -1.47
CA VAL A 141 4.66 3.84 -2.71
C VAL A 141 6.03 3.21 -2.55
N ALA A 142 6.28 2.12 -3.29
CA ALA A 142 7.63 1.58 -3.43
C ALA A 142 8.39 2.38 -4.48
N VAL A 143 9.61 2.80 -4.13
CA VAL A 143 10.54 3.50 -5.02
C VAL A 143 11.68 2.53 -5.32
N GLY A 144 11.56 1.84 -6.46
CA GLY A 144 12.33 0.64 -6.75
C GLY A 144 12.20 -0.41 -5.64
N PHE A 145 13.32 -1.05 -5.31
CA PHE A 145 13.47 -1.89 -4.12
C PHE A 145 14.24 -1.17 -3.00
N GLU A 146 14.63 0.08 -3.23
CA GLU A 146 15.47 0.84 -2.32
C GLU A 146 14.67 1.37 -1.13
N ARG A 147 13.48 1.93 -1.40
CA ARG A 147 12.71 2.68 -0.40
C ARG A 147 11.22 2.44 -0.49
N VAL A 148 10.53 2.54 0.65
CA VAL A 148 9.07 2.46 0.75
C VAL A 148 8.55 3.69 1.49
N VAL A 149 7.73 4.48 0.81
CA VAL A 149 7.00 5.60 1.40
C VAL A 149 5.58 5.15 1.73
N PHE A 150 5.07 5.54 2.90
CA PHE A 150 3.68 5.31 3.25
C PHE A 150 3.04 6.55 3.89
N SER A 151 1.72 6.67 3.71
CA SER A 151 0.88 7.61 4.45
C SER A 151 -0.34 6.89 5.01
N ALA A 152 -0.86 7.40 6.13
CA ALA A 152 -2.16 6.99 6.65
C ALA A 152 -3.17 8.06 6.22
N SER A 153 -4.33 7.64 5.71
CA SER A 153 -5.46 8.55 5.50
C SER A 153 -6.28 8.60 6.79
N GLU A 154 -6.26 9.76 7.45
CA GLU A 154 -7.05 9.99 8.66
C GLU A 154 -8.53 9.70 8.39
N CYS A 155 -9.20 9.09 9.36
CA CYS A 155 -10.64 9.16 9.46
C CYS A 155 -11.00 10.56 9.92
N ARG A 156 -11.86 11.26 9.19
CA ARG A 156 -12.65 12.31 9.85
C ARG A 156 -13.59 11.59 10.80
N GLU A 157 -13.43 11.86 12.09
CA GLU A 157 -14.43 11.53 13.12
C GLU A 157 -15.77 12.22 12.81
#